data_AF-A0A3A5W918-F1
#
_entry.id   AF-A0A3A5W918-F1
#
_cell.length_a   1.000
_cell.length_b   1.000
_cell.length_c   1.000
_cell.angle_alpha   90.00
_cell.angle_beta   90.00
_cell.angle_gamma   90.00
#
_symmetry.space_group_name_H-M   'P 1'
#
loop_
_entity.id
_entity.type
_entity.pdbx_description
1 polymer ?
#
loop_
_entity_poly.entity_id
_entity_poly.type
_entity_poly.pdbx_seq_one_letter_code
_entity_poly.pdbx_strand_id
1 'polypeptide(L)'
;MENLRLVYKKELTSAKAHVQAQNKPNSGNALAKEKRNKMLEYKIDCVHCGTLLSGNNYNTEHILDLSLGGQNSMDNKMLMCKICNSARAELKTSLLGNQPTMAKWNLVEAYVLWSFITVDHGHAAGVHIPSVHQEFLRLASGGRERERNGTRWFARASNTSLTVPVPGHPSNAPVRATEPRPPSIPWRGLFSLGWKDWFRGSERDRTRARRVAKAREQNRITSSGEEEPATEPVTTPSPLSLDELRAMVIGQIPHAGEIKQATLCNRVMSSDAHARSLRVFLTEQGYPKSKPIGKILEELLDGHATFTGDGNARGWTLVETAQEHPAPSEQDNTKQDDQPPESRTLFDIDSLGKVLVRRVRFRNKILPLSKNLKGQTTLQKLSLKYSIGQDASLKSVAHACGYPKSWSLQRCFNDAAGDVFELSPLVSDFQVSKVESKALLVQKFNNAQARPRFPPTPLEFAALIKSYEAIPQDPVAWDDLHRRLVEFLEYPSNAICNGFRGVLAHTFERDAAGKPVLLSSSAEGLFHRIQKKYTSTVNERQYDEATKASITEFFSVTRGLLAFDAEEE
;
A
#
# COMPACT_ATOMS: atom_id res chain seq x y z
N MET A 1 -25.72 -24.57 14.98
CA MET A 1 -24.56 -25.02 14.19
C MET A 1 -24.93 -26.07 13.14
N GLU A 2 -25.63 -27.13 13.51
CA GLU A 2 -25.95 -28.24 12.59
C GLU A 2 -26.75 -27.81 11.36
N ASN A 3 -27.71 -26.90 11.52
CA ASN A 3 -28.44 -26.30 10.39
C ASN A 3 -27.53 -25.55 9.41
N LEU A 4 -26.49 -24.84 9.88
CA LEU A 4 -25.57 -24.11 9.00
C LEU A 4 -24.70 -25.06 8.16
N ARG A 5 -24.29 -26.20 8.73
CA ARG A 5 -23.55 -27.24 8.00
C ARG A 5 -24.38 -27.82 6.85
N LEU A 6 -25.69 -27.96 7.04
CA LEU A 6 -26.59 -28.43 5.99
C LEU A 6 -26.77 -27.37 4.90
N VAL A 7 -26.99 -26.11 5.28
CA VAL A 7 -27.15 -24.98 4.34
C VAL A 7 -25.90 -24.78 3.49
N TYR A 8 -24.71 -24.81 4.11
CA TYR A 8 -23.42 -24.57 3.46
C TYR A 8 -22.63 -25.84 3.15
N LYS A 9 -23.33 -26.98 2.98
CA LYS A 9 -22.71 -28.29 2.75
C LYS A 9 -21.79 -28.29 1.53
N LYS A 10 -22.18 -27.59 0.45
CA LYS A 10 -21.43 -27.54 -0.81
C LYS A 10 -20.08 -26.82 -0.63
N GLU A 11 -20.12 -25.67 0.03
CA GLU A 11 -18.97 -24.82 0.33
C GLU A 11 -18.00 -25.56 1.27
N LEU A 12 -18.53 -26.19 2.32
CA LEU A 12 -17.74 -27.02 3.23
C LEU A 12 -17.08 -28.21 2.53
N THR A 13 -17.80 -28.88 1.62
CA THR A 13 -17.25 -30.01 0.86
C THR A 13 -16.08 -29.55 -0.01
N SER A 14 -16.22 -28.40 -0.68
CA SER A 14 -15.18 -27.82 -1.52
C SER A 14 -13.95 -27.40 -0.70
N ALA A 15 -14.16 -26.77 0.46
CA ALA A 15 -13.09 -26.40 1.36
C ALA A 15 -12.34 -27.62 1.91
N LYS A 16 -13.09 -28.66 2.32
CA LYS A 16 -12.51 -29.90 2.84
C LYS A 16 -11.64 -30.59 1.79
N ALA A 17 -12.16 -30.73 0.58
CA ALA A 17 -11.43 -31.34 -0.53
C ALA A 17 -10.15 -30.55 -0.86
N HIS A 18 -10.21 -29.21 -0.83
CA HIS A 18 -9.06 -28.36 -1.11
C HIS A 18 -7.97 -28.45 -0.03
N VAL A 19 -8.36 -28.38 1.25
CA VAL A 19 -7.43 -28.50 2.39
C VAL A 19 -6.80 -29.89 2.44
N GLN A 20 -7.57 -30.94 2.15
CA GLN A 20 -7.06 -32.31 2.07
C GLN A 20 -6.06 -32.50 0.94
N ALA A 21 -6.30 -31.87 -0.22
CA ALA A 21 -5.41 -31.95 -1.38
C ALA A 21 -4.17 -31.04 -1.27
N GLN A 22 -4.15 -30.08 -0.33
CA GLN A 22 -3.10 -29.06 -0.21
C GLN A 22 -2.83 -28.31 -1.54
N ASN A 23 -3.89 -28.08 -2.31
CA ASN A 23 -3.78 -27.45 -3.62
C ASN A 23 -3.30 -26.01 -3.50
N LYS A 24 -2.49 -25.57 -4.46
CA LYS A 24 -2.13 -24.14 -4.57
C LYS A 24 -3.39 -23.33 -4.91
N PRO A 25 -3.54 -22.12 -4.35
CA PRO A 25 -4.66 -21.26 -4.68
C PRO A 25 -4.67 -20.91 -6.16
N ASN A 26 -5.84 -20.92 -6.77
CA ASN A 26 -6.03 -20.38 -8.12
C ASN A 26 -5.80 -18.86 -8.11
N SER A 27 -5.39 -18.30 -9.25
CA SER A 27 -5.34 -16.85 -9.41
C SER A 27 -6.75 -16.27 -9.38
N GLY A 28 -6.97 -15.28 -8.52
CA GLY A 28 -8.23 -14.56 -8.46
C GLY A 28 -8.31 -13.50 -9.55
N ASN A 29 -9.52 -13.20 -10.02
CA ASN A 29 -9.77 -11.97 -10.76
C ASN A 29 -10.83 -11.12 -10.05
N ALA A 30 -10.70 -9.81 -10.22
CA ALA A 30 -11.69 -8.87 -9.72
C ALA A 30 -13.04 -9.05 -10.45
N LEU A 31 -14.10 -8.42 -9.93
CA LEU A 31 -15.36 -8.32 -10.65
C LEU A 31 -15.17 -7.51 -11.93
N ALA A 32 -15.89 -7.89 -12.98
CA ALA A 32 -15.98 -7.09 -14.20
C ALA A 32 -16.39 -5.65 -13.87
N LYS A 33 -15.85 -4.68 -14.60
CA LYS A 33 -16.01 -3.25 -14.29
C LYS A 33 -17.48 -2.84 -14.34
N GLU A 34 -18.21 -3.33 -15.33
CA GLU A 34 -19.63 -3.06 -15.56
C GLU A 34 -20.46 -3.52 -14.36
N LYS A 35 -20.21 -4.74 -13.88
CA LYS A 35 -20.92 -5.30 -12.74
C LYS A 35 -20.62 -4.57 -11.43
N ARG A 36 -19.36 -4.20 -11.25
CA ARG A 36 -18.89 -3.42 -10.10
C ARG A 36 -19.54 -2.03 -10.07
N ASN A 37 -19.56 -1.33 -11.20
CA ASN A 37 -20.21 -0.02 -11.33
C ASN A 37 -21.70 -0.12 -11.00
N LYS A 38 -22.39 -1.11 -11.58
CA LYS A 38 -23.80 -1.38 -11.27
C LYS A 38 -24.04 -1.62 -9.78
N MET A 39 -23.16 -2.36 -9.09
CA MET A 39 -23.27 -2.55 -7.64
C MET A 39 -23.11 -1.24 -6.85
N LEU A 40 -22.24 -0.34 -7.29
CA LEU A 40 -22.00 0.96 -6.63
C LEU A 40 -23.11 1.97 -6.90
N GLU A 41 -23.74 1.91 -8.07
CA GLU A 41 -24.93 2.73 -8.41
C GLU A 41 -26.07 2.50 -7.41
N TYR A 42 -26.20 1.28 -6.87
CA TYR A 42 -27.15 0.97 -5.81
C TYR A 42 -26.76 1.48 -4.41
N LYS A 43 -25.66 2.24 -4.29
CA LYS A 43 -25.17 2.83 -3.03
C LYS A 43 -25.07 1.79 -1.90
N ILE A 44 -24.46 0.65 -2.22
CA ILE A 44 -24.32 -0.43 -1.24
C ILE A 44 -23.32 -0.12 -0.14
N ASP A 45 -23.55 -0.71 1.01
CA ASP A 45 -22.74 -0.64 2.21
C ASP A 45 -21.89 -1.90 2.34
N CYS A 46 -20.74 -1.77 3.00
CA CYS A 46 -19.94 -2.93 3.37
C CYS A 46 -20.72 -3.81 4.35
N VAL A 47 -20.88 -5.10 4.01
CA VAL A 47 -21.63 -6.04 4.86
C VAL A 47 -21.13 -6.10 6.31
N HIS A 48 -19.83 -5.89 6.55
CA HIS A 48 -19.24 -6.01 7.88
C HIS A 48 -19.33 -4.74 8.74
N CYS A 49 -19.14 -3.55 8.15
CA CYS A 49 -19.05 -2.31 8.92
C CYS A 49 -20.10 -1.26 8.56
N GLY A 50 -20.96 -1.53 7.57
CA GLY A 50 -22.00 -0.58 7.13
C GLY A 50 -21.47 0.66 6.41
N THR A 51 -20.16 0.74 6.12
CA THR A 51 -19.60 1.88 5.37
C THR A 51 -20.06 1.85 3.93
N LEU A 52 -20.64 2.97 3.45
CA LEU A 52 -21.01 3.15 2.04
C LEU A 52 -19.81 2.91 1.12
N LEU A 53 -19.98 1.99 0.15
CA LEU A 53 -18.95 1.68 -0.83
C LEU A 53 -19.04 2.68 -1.98
N SER A 54 -17.95 3.41 -2.21
CA SER A 54 -17.86 4.43 -3.25
C SER A 54 -16.41 4.69 -3.66
N GLY A 55 -16.22 5.24 -4.86
CA GLY A 55 -14.90 5.61 -5.39
C GLY A 55 -13.92 4.43 -5.35
N ASN A 56 -12.89 4.55 -4.51
CA ASN A 56 -11.82 3.55 -4.35
C ASN A 56 -11.72 2.99 -2.92
N ASN A 57 -12.79 3.05 -2.10
CA ASN A 57 -12.75 2.58 -0.71
C ASN A 57 -13.04 1.08 -0.53
N TYR A 58 -13.19 0.33 -1.63
CA TYR A 58 -13.57 -1.10 -1.64
C TYR A 58 -12.64 -1.97 -2.49
N ASN A 59 -12.73 -3.29 -2.29
CA ASN A 59 -12.13 -4.34 -3.10
C ASN A 59 -13.20 -5.32 -3.55
N THR A 60 -12.93 -6.06 -4.63
CA THR A 60 -13.62 -7.34 -4.89
C THR A 60 -12.96 -8.40 -4.02
N GLU A 61 -13.77 -9.13 -3.25
CA GLU A 61 -13.28 -10.21 -2.40
C GLU A 61 -14.06 -11.50 -2.65
N HIS A 62 -13.44 -12.65 -2.38
CA HIS A 62 -14.09 -13.94 -2.47
C HIS A 62 -14.74 -14.35 -1.14
N ILE A 63 -15.98 -14.85 -1.15
CA ILE A 63 -16.68 -15.25 0.10
C ILE A 63 -16.04 -16.49 0.71
N LEU A 64 -15.67 -17.48 -0.10
CA LEU A 64 -14.70 -18.50 0.25
C LEU A 64 -13.37 -18.13 -0.40
N ASP A 65 -12.34 -17.96 0.41
CA ASP A 65 -10.98 -17.70 -0.07
C ASP A 65 -10.55 -18.73 -1.12
N LEU A 66 -9.83 -18.29 -2.15
CA LEU A 66 -9.26 -19.20 -3.16
C LEU A 66 -8.24 -20.17 -2.53
N SER A 67 -7.60 -19.80 -1.43
CA SER A 67 -6.72 -20.66 -0.63
C SER A 67 -7.46 -21.72 0.20
N LEU A 68 -8.79 -21.70 0.18
CA LEU A 68 -9.68 -22.66 0.83
C LEU A 68 -10.63 -23.30 -0.19
N GLY A 69 -10.27 -23.36 -1.47
CA GLY A 69 -11.10 -23.98 -2.50
C GLY A 69 -12.24 -23.11 -3.01
N GLY A 70 -12.19 -21.81 -2.72
CA GLY A 70 -13.07 -20.83 -3.35
C GLY A 70 -13.01 -20.89 -4.87
N GLN A 71 -14.17 -20.73 -5.52
CA GLN A 71 -14.25 -20.65 -6.96
C GLN A 71 -14.25 -19.19 -7.41
N ASN A 72 -13.75 -18.94 -8.62
CA ASN A 72 -13.74 -17.61 -9.20
C ASN A 72 -15.09 -17.26 -9.88
N SER A 73 -16.19 -17.58 -9.21
CA SER A 73 -17.56 -17.40 -9.71
C SER A 73 -18.21 -16.13 -9.14
N MET A 74 -19.31 -15.70 -9.75
CA MET A 74 -20.11 -14.57 -9.26
C MET A 74 -20.76 -14.85 -7.90
N ASP A 75 -21.13 -16.11 -7.64
CA ASP A 75 -21.72 -16.54 -6.36
C ASP A 75 -20.73 -16.51 -5.19
N ASN A 76 -19.44 -16.49 -5.50
CA ASN A 76 -18.37 -16.47 -4.53
C ASN A 76 -17.65 -15.12 -4.48
N LYS A 77 -18.24 -14.05 -5.01
CA LYS A 77 -17.65 -12.71 -5.01
C LYS A 77 -18.56 -11.71 -4.33
N MET A 78 -17.96 -10.72 -3.70
CA MET A 78 -18.65 -9.57 -3.13
C MET A 78 -17.78 -8.31 -3.21
N LEU A 79 -18.37 -7.14 -2.92
CA LEU A 79 -17.63 -5.92 -2.66
C LEU A 79 -17.52 -5.71 -1.15
N MET A 80 -16.32 -5.34 -0.69
CA MET A 80 -16.03 -5.13 0.72
C MET A 80 -15.10 -3.93 0.89
N CYS A 81 -15.29 -3.14 1.94
CA CYS A 81 -14.39 -2.02 2.21
C CYS A 81 -12.97 -2.51 2.49
N LYS A 82 -11.96 -1.70 2.16
CA LYS A 82 -10.55 -2.09 2.30
C LYS A 82 -10.16 -2.46 3.73
N ILE A 83 -10.76 -1.81 4.73
CA ILE A 83 -10.50 -2.06 6.16
C ILE A 83 -10.97 -3.46 6.55
N CYS A 84 -12.23 -3.79 6.29
CA CYS A 84 -12.77 -5.13 6.57
C CYS A 84 -12.07 -6.21 5.74
N ASN A 85 -11.64 -5.88 4.52
CA ASN A 85 -10.85 -6.79 3.70
C ASN A 85 -9.53 -7.17 4.38
N SER A 86 -8.81 -6.17 4.89
CA SER A 86 -7.55 -6.37 5.62
C SER A 86 -7.77 -7.18 6.89
N ALA A 87 -8.76 -6.81 7.70
CA ALA A 87 -9.09 -7.52 8.94
C ALA A 87 -9.47 -8.99 8.68
N ARG A 88 -10.15 -9.28 7.56
CA ARG A 88 -10.51 -10.65 7.18
C ARG A 88 -9.30 -11.47 6.71
N ALA A 89 -8.37 -10.87 5.97
CA ALA A 89 -7.12 -11.54 5.60
C ALA A 89 -6.28 -11.88 6.84
N GLU A 90 -6.21 -10.96 7.80
CA GLU A 90 -5.55 -11.18 9.08
C GLU A 90 -6.27 -12.23 9.93
N LEU A 91 -7.61 -12.23 9.96
CA LEU A 91 -8.42 -13.25 10.65
C LEU A 91 -8.10 -14.66 10.15
N LYS A 92 -8.06 -14.85 8.83
CA LYS A 92 -7.68 -16.13 8.22
C LYS A 92 -6.30 -16.58 8.69
N THR A 93 -5.34 -15.66 8.70
CA THR A 93 -3.95 -15.94 9.04
C THR A 93 -3.80 -16.25 10.54
N SER A 94 -4.50 -15.50 11.40
CA SER A 94 -4.56 -15.69 12.86
C SER A 94 -5.14 -17.07 13.21
N LEU A 95 -6.26 -17.45 12.59
CA LEU A 95 -6.95 -18.70 12.91
C LEU A 95 -6.32 -19.93 12.26
N LEU A 96 -5.98 -19.83 10.96
CA LEU A 96 -5.65 -20.99 10.14
C LEU A 96 -4.15 -21.08 9.81
N GLY A 97 -3.41 -19.99 9.97
CA GLY A 97 -2.04 -19.84 9.46
C GLY A 97 -1.99 -19.64 7.94
N ASN A 98 -0.78 -19.68 7.39
CA ASN A 98 -0.56 -19.51 5.94
C ASN A 98 -0.99 -20.74 5.11
N GLN A 99 -1.01 -21.93 5.73
CA GLN A 99 -1.36 -23.20 5.10
C GLN A 99 -2.33 -23.97 6.02
N PRO A 100 -3.64 -23.87 5.76
CA PRO A 100 -4.64 -24.64 6.49
C PRO A 100 -4.42 -26.15 6.30
N THR A 101 -4.57 -26.93 7.38
CA THR A 101 -4.38 -28.38 7.35
C THR A 101 -5.61 -29.10 7.89
N MET A 102 -5.76 -30.39 7.55
CA MET A 102 -6.86 -31.22 8.05
C MET A 102 -6.86 -31.37 9.58
N ALA A 103 -5.70 -31.27 10.24
CA ALA A 103 -5.60 -31.27 11.70
C ALA A 103 -6.34 -30.08 12.34
N LYS A 104 -6.48 -28.96 11.62
CA LYS A 104 -7.22 -27.76 12.03
C LYS A 104 -8.59 -27.65 11.37
N TRP A 105 -9.17 -28.76 10.88
CA TRP A 105 -10.43 -28.73 10.12
C TRP A 105 -11.57 -28.04 10.87
N ASN A 106 -11.68 -28.22 12.19
CA ASN A 106 -12.72 -27.56 12.99
C ASN A 106 -12.65 -26.02 12.92
N LEU A 107 -11.43 -25.46 12.86
CA LEU A 107 -11.23 -24.01 12.70
C LEU A 107 -11.51 -23.55 11.27
N VAL A 108 -11.10 -24.35 10.28
CA VAL A 108 -11.41 -24.08 8.86
C VAL A 108 -12.93 -24.08 8.66
N GLU A 109 -13.62 -25.10 9.14
CA GLU A 109 -15.08 -25.20 9.08
C GLU A 109 -15.75 -23.98 9.72
N ALA A 110 -15.34 -23.61 10.93
CA ALA A 110 -15.88 -22.42 11.62
C ALA A 110 -15.66 -21.14 10.80
N TYR A 111 -14.46 -20.94 10.25
CA TYR A 111 -14.14 -19.78 9.42
C TYR A 111 -14.97 -19.73 8.12
N VAL A 112 -15.16 -20.88 7.46
CA VAL A 112 -15.98 -20.99 6.24
C VAL A 112 -17.44 -20.66 6.56
N LEU A 113 -18.01 -21.27 7.60
CA LEU A 113 -19.38 -21.01 8.03
C LEU A 113 -19.58 -19.53 8.39
N TRP A 114 -18.65 -18.94 9.14
CA TRP A 114 -18.69 -17.52 9.49
C TRP A 114 -18.64 -16.62 8.25
N SER A 115 -17.76 -16.94 7.29
CA SER A 115 -17.63 -16.16 6.05
C SER A 115 -18.92 -16.15 5.23
N PHE A 116 -19.63 -17.27 5.14
CA PHE A 116 -20.88 -17.32 4.38
C PHE A 116 -22.07 -16.74 5.15
N ILE A 117 -22.23 -17.06 6.43
CA ILE A 117 -23.38 -16.59 7.19
C ILE A 117 -23.38 -15.07 7.35
N THR A 118 -22.22 -14.46 7.55
CA THR A 118 -22.10 -12.99 7.67
C THR A 118 -22.39 -12.27 6.37
N VAL A 119 -22.20 -12.95 5.24
CA VAL A 119 -22.46 -12.40 3.92
C VAL A 119 -23.94 -12.55 3.54
N ASP A 120 -24.51 -13.73 3.73
CA ASP A 120 -25.90 -14.02 3.36
C ASP A 120 -26.92 -13.41 4.32
N HIS A 121 -26.59 -13.34 5.61
CA HIS A 121 -27.51 -12.88 6.65
C HIS A 121 -27.03 -11.60 7.36
N GLY A 122 -25.96 -10.99 6.86
CA GLY A 122 -25.37 -9.78 7.44
C GLY A 122 -24.45 -10.07 8.62
N HIS A 123 -23.63 -9.08 8.97
CA HIS A 123 -22.56 -9.28 9.95
C HIS A 123 -23.04 -9.78 11.32
N ALA A 124 -24.21 -9.34 11.79
CA ALA A 124 -24.75 -9.76 13.09
C ALA A 124 -24.94 -11.28 13.17
N ALA A 125 -25.23 -11.96 12.06
CA ALA A 125 -25.35 -13.42 12.03
C ALA A 125 -24.03 -14.14 12.36
N GLY A 126 -22.89 -13.44 12.30
CA GLY A 126 -21.59 -13.97 12.71
C GLY A 126 -21.55 -14.40 14.18
N VAL A 127 -22.44 -13.88 15.05
CA VAL A 127 -22.55 -14.33 16.45
C VAL A 127 -22.86 -15.82 16.60
N HIS A 128 -23.39 -16.48 15.57
CA HIS A 128 -23.57 -17.93 15.57
C HIS A 128 -22.26 -18.73 15.46
N ILE A 129 -21.14 -18.06 15.17
CA ILE A 129 -19.78 -18.60 15.23
C ILE A 129 -18.93 -17.69 16.15
N PRO A 130 -19.16 -17.70 17.48
CA PRO A 130 -18.65 -16.67 18.38
C PRO A 130 -17.14 -16.48 18.32
N SER A 131 -16.37 -17.58 18.30
CA SER A 131 -14.90 -17.53 18.31
C SER A 131 -14.31 -16.80 17.10
N VAL A 132 -14.84 -17.07 15.90
CA VAL A 132 -14.39 -16.41 14.67
C VAL A 132 -14.85 -14.96 14.64
N HIS A 133 -16.08 -14.70 15.09
CA HIS A 133 -16.67 -13.37 15.07
C HIS A 133 -16.00 -12.40 16.04
N GLN A 134 -15.72 -12.82 17.27
CA GLN A 134 -15.00 -12.03 18.25
C GLN A 134 -13.58 -11.71 17.77
N GLU A 135 -12.88 -12.68 17.18
CA GLU A 135 -11.56 -12.43 16.61
C GLU A 135 -11.62 -11.45 15.44
N PHE A 136 -12.64 -11.53 14.59
CA PHE A 136 -12.85 -10.53 13.53
C PHE A 136 -13.06 -9.12 14.11
N LEU A 137 -13.92 -8.97 15.13
CA LEU A 137 -14.16 -7.68 15.79
C LEU A 137 -12.89 -7.15 16.46
N ARG A 138 -12.10 -8.03 17.09
CA ARG A 138 -10.79 -7.67 17.66
C ARG A 138 -9.88 -7.05 16.61
N LEU A 139 -9.79 -7.67 15.44
CA LEU A 139 -8.94 -7.23 14.33
C LEU A 139 -9.49 -5.98 13.61
N ALA A 140 -10.80 -5.90 13.39
CA ALA A 140 -11.42 -4.84 12.61
C ALA A 140 -11.62 -3.53 13.40
N SER A 141 -11.86 -3.63 14.71
CA SER A 141 -12.33 -2.51 15.53
C SER A 141 -11.84 -2.56 16.98
N GLY A 142 -10.80 -3.35 17.30
CA GLY A 142 -10.29 -3.47 18.66
C GLY A 142 -11.26 -4.15 19.61
N GLY A 143 -12.17 -4.98 19.09
CA GLY A 143 -13.13 -5.77 19.87
C GLY A 143 -14.49 -5.08 20.05
N ARG A 144 -14.64 -3.83 19.60
CA ARG A 144 -15.91 -3.10 19.71
C ARG A 144 -16.81 -3.40 18.52
N GLU A 145 -18.08 -3.71 18.78
CA GLU A 145 -19.07 -3.70 17.71
C GLU A 145 -19.31 -2.25 17.26
N ARG A 146 -19.19 -1.99 15.96
CA ARG A 146 -19.47 -0.66 15.40
C ARG A 146 -20.98 -0.51 15.20
N GLU A 147 -21.52 0.66 15.52
CA GLU A 147 -22.89 1.00 15.09
C GLU A 147 -23.01 0.84 13.58
N ARG A 148 -23.97 0.00 13.16
CA ARG A 148 -24.20 -0.28 11.74
C ARG A 148 -25.40 0.50 11.27
N ASN A 149 -25.13 1.58 10.57
CA ASN A 149 -26.16 2.33 9.85
C ASN A 149 -26.45 1.71 8.46
N GLY A 150 -25.66 0.71 8.04
CA GLY A 150 -25.77 0.10 6.72
C GLY A 150 -26.97 -0.83 6.62
N THR A 151 -27.92 -0.48 5.75
CA THR A 151 -29.13 -1.25 5.47
C THR A 151 -29.14 -1.83 4.06
N ARG A 152 -28.13 -1.56 3.24
CA ARG A 152 -28.15 -1.91 1.82
C ARG A 152 -26.89 -2.66 1.45
N TRP A 153 -26.86 -3.97 1.56
CA TRP A 153 -25.75 -4.75 1.01
C TRP A 153 -26.26 -5.82 0.05
N PHE A 154 -25.45 -6.10 -0.97
CA PHE A 154 -25.58 -7.34 -1.73
C PHE A 154 -24.80 -8.41 -0.98
N ALA A 155 -25.48 -9.50 -0.61
CA ALA A 155 -24.78 -10.68 -0.10
C ALA A 155 -23.75 -11.17 -1.13
N ARG A 156 -24.16 -11.33 -2.39
CA ARG A 156 -23.31 -11.95 -3.42
C ARG A 156 -23.37 -11.13 -4.70
N ALA A 157 -22.29 -11.11 -5.46
CA ALA A 157 -22.26 -10.41 -6.74
C ALA A 157 -23.18 -11.06 -7.78
N SER A 158 -23.53 -12.34 -7.64
CA SER A 158 -24.58 -12.97 -8.44
C SER A 158 -25.97 -12.42 -8.13
N ASN A 159 -26.19 -11.92 -6.91
CA ASN A 159 -27.43 -11.29 -6.51
C ASN A 159 -27.41 -9.79 -6.86
N THR A 160 -28.40 -9.33 -7.62
CA THR A 160 -28.64 -7.90 -7.87
C THR A 160 -29.89 -7.38 -7.18
N SER A 161 -30.62 -8.24 -6.46
CA SER A 161 -31.68 -7.80 -5.56
C SER A 161 -31.04 -7.30 -4.27
N LEU A 162 -31.35 -6.06 -3.88
CA LEU A 162 -30.90 -5.50 -2.62
C LEU A 162 -31.57 -6.27 -1.49
N THR A 163 -30.78 -6.93 -0.65
CA THR A 163 -31.24 -7.39 0.66
C THR A 163 -31.31 -6.16 1.56
N VAL A 164 -32.49 -5.56 1.65
CA VAL A 164 -32.78 -4.52 2.64
C VAL A 164 -33.38 -5.23 3.86
N PRO A 165 -32.72 -5.23 5.04
CA PRO A 165 -33.38 -5.66 6.25
C PRO A 165 -34.49 -4.65 6.55
N VAL A 166 -35.75 -5.10 6.44
CA VAL A 166 -36.90 -4.29 6.83
C VAL A 166 -36.85 -4.11 8.35
N PRO A 167 -36.78 -2.86 8.86
CA PRO A 167 -36.80 -2.62 10.30
C PRO A 167 -38.09 -3.19 10.90
N GLY A 168 -37.96 -4.12 11.86
CA GLY A 168 -39.11 -4.71 12.57
C GLY A 168 -39.50 -6.14 12.16
N HIS A 169 -38.85 -6.74 11.16
CA HIS A 169 -39.03 -8.18 10.89
C HIS A 169 -37.82 -8.99 11.39
N PRO A 170 -38.01 -10.01 12.27
CA PRO A 170 -36.95 -10.95 12.57
C PRO A 170 -36.55 -11.64 11.26
N SER A 171 -35.31 -11.42 10.87
CA SER A 171 -34.67 -11.92 9.66
C SER A 171 -34.60 -13.45 9.66
N ASN A 172 -35.71 -14.12 9.34
CA ASN A 172 -35.82 -15.59 9.29
C ASN A 172 -36.37 -16.12 7.96
N ALA A 173 -36.64 -15.27 6.96
CA ALA A 173 -36.98 -15.76 5.62
C ALA A 173 -35.66 -16.06 4.86
N PRO A 174 -35.33 -17.33 4.58
CA PRO A 174 -34.16 -17.64 3.76
C PRO A 174 -34.31 -17.02 2.38
N VAL A 175 -33.25 -16.35 1.89
CA VAL A 175 -33.12 -16.02 0.47
C VAL A 175 -33.22 -17.34 -0.29
N ARG A 176 -34.30 -17.54 -1.04
CA ARG A 176 -34.52 -18.75 -1.85
C ARG A 176 -33.27 -18.94 -2.72
N ALA A 177 -32.62 -20.09 -2.59
CA ALA A 177 -31.52 -20.48 -3.46
C ALA A 177 -32.00 -20.37 -4.91
N THR A 178 -31.46 -19.41 -5.65
CA THR A 178 -31.76 -19.23 -7.07
C THR A 178 -31.38 -20.52 -7.79
N GLU A 179 -32.34 -21.13 -8.49
CA GLU A 179 -32.09 -22.35 -9.25
C GLU A 179 -30.90 -22.15 -10.22
N PRO A 180 -30.02 -23.15 -10.38
CA PRO A 180 -28.87 -23.03 -11.26
C PRO A 180 -29.32 -22.76 -12.71
N ARG A 181 -28.89 -21.62 -13.27
CA ARG A 181 -29.03 -21.35 -14.71
C ARG A 181 -28.29 -22.44 -15.49
N PRO A 182 -28.90 -23.05 -16.52
CA PRO A 182 -28.22 -24.06 -17.32
C PRO A 182 -27.06 -23.44 -18.12
N PRO A 183 -25.99 -24.21 -18.39
CA PRO A 183 -24.87 -23.76 -19.21
C PRO A 183 -25.35 -23.42 -20.64
N SER A 184 -24.83 -22.32 -21.19
CA SER A 184 -25.06 -21.91 -22.58
C SER A 184 -24.60 -23.01 -23.53
N ILE A 185 -25.49 -23.42 -24.43
CA ILE A 185 -25.27 -24.44 -25.46
C ILE A 185 -24.12 -23.99 -26.38
N PRO A 186 -23.01 -24.73 -26.50
CA PRO A 186 -21.97 -24.39 -27.46
C PRO A 186 -22.44 -24.70 -28.89
N TRP A 187 -22.12 -23.76 -29.79
CA TRP A 187 -22.31 -23.86 -31.24
C TRP A 187 -21.76 -25.20 -31.80
N ARG A 188 -22.58 -25.90 -32.59
CA ARG A 188 -22.24 -27.19 -33.21
C ARG A 188 -21.40 -26.99 -34.46
N GLY A 189 -20.10 -27.30 -34.41
CA GLY A 189 -19.24 -27.56 -35.57
C GLY A 189 -19.17 -29.06 -35.89
N LEU A 190 -19.14 -29.38 -37.18
CA LEU A 190 -19.50 -30.67 -37.79
C LEU A 190 -18.42 -31.78 -37.76
N PHE A 191 -17.52 -31.82 -36.77
CA PHE A 191 -16.50 -32.86 -36.67
C PHE A 191 -16.25 -33.32 -35.22
N SER A 192 -16.81 -34.47 -34.81
CA SER A 192 -16.32 -35.36 -33.73
C SER A 192 -17.36 -36.44 -33.37
N LEU A 193 -17.50 -37.46 -34.23
CA LEU A 193 -18.19 -38.71 -33.92
C LEU A 193 -17.13 -39.71 -33.45
N GLY A 194 -17.19 -40.14 -32.18
CA GLY A 194 -16.32 -41.22 -31.67
C GLY A 194 -16.25 -41.36 -30.15
N TRP A 195 -16.24 -40.27 -29.38
CA TRP A 195 -16.03 -40.34 -27.91
C TRP A 195 -17.20 -39.86 -27.05
N LYS A 196 -18.20 -39.20 -27.64
CA LYS A 196 -19.28 -38.54 -26.87
C LYS A 196 -20.35 -39.51 -26.35
N ASP A 197 -20.45 -40.72 -26.87
CA ASP A 197 -21.49 -41.66 -26.44
C ASP A 197 -21.15 -42.37 -25.12
N TRP A 198 -19.89 -42.31 -24.67
CA TRP A 198 -19.48 -42.80 -23.35
C TRP A 198 -19.83 -41.85 -22.20
N PHE A 199 -20.06 -40.55 -22.48
CA PHE A 199 -20.48 -39.55 -21.48
C PHE A 199 -21.97 -39.19 -21.54
N ARG A 200 -22.76 -39.82 -22.41
CA ARG A 200 -24.22 -39.61 -22.40
C ARG A 200 -24.81 -40.38 -21.24
N GLY A 201 -25.18 -39.66 -20.18
CA GLY A 201 -25.85 -40.18 -18.99
C GLY A 201 -26.99 -41.17 -19.28
N SER A 202 -27.31 -41.93 -18.25
CA SER A 202 -28.22 -43.08 -18.28
C SER A 202 -29.55 -42.76 -18.97
N GLU A 203 -30.22 -43.78 -19.53
CA GLU A 203 -31.53 -43.63 -20.18
C GLU A 203 -32.58 -42.96 -19.25
N ARG A 204 -32.38 -43.09 -17.93
CA ARG A 204 -33.13 -42.42 -16.86
C ARG A 204 -32.96 -40.89 -16.87
N ASP A 205 -31.76 -40.39 -17.15
CA ASP A 205 -31.49 -38.95 -17.24
C ASP A 205 -32.14 -38.33 -18.47
N ARG A 206 -32.20 -39.09 -19.58
CA ARG A 206 -32.88 -38.68 -20.82
C ARG A 206 -34.39 -38.56 -20.62
N THR A 207 -34.99 -39.51 -19.92
CA THR A 207 -36.44 -39.47 -19.61
C THR A 207 -36.76 -38.32 -18.65
N ARG A 208 -35.88 -38.02 -17.69
CA ARG A 208 -36.05 -36.87 -16.78
C ARG A 208 -35.98 -35.53 -17.52
N ALA A 209 -35.01 -35.36 -18.42
CA ALA A 209 -34.87 -34.15 -19.23
C ALA A 209 -36.09 -33.91 -20.14
N ARG A 210 -36.65 -34.97 -20.74
CA ARG A 210 -37.87 -34.88 -21.57
C ARG A 210 -39.11 -34.47 -20.76
N ARG A 211 -39.27 -34.96 -19.53
CA ARG A 211 -40.39 -34.56 -18.65
C ARG A 211 -40.30 -33.09 -18.24
N VAL A 212 -39.10 -32.60 -17.92
CA VAL A 212 -38.88 -31.18 -17.55
C VAL A 212 -39.14 -30.24 -18.73
N ALA A 213 -38.72 -30.61 -19.94
CA ALA A 213 -38.98 -29.81 -21.13
C ALA A 213 -40.49 -29.69 -21.43
N LYS A 214 -41.25 -30.78 -21.28
CA LYS A 214 -42.70 -30.79 -21.54
C LYS A 214 -43.49 -29.96 -20.53
N ALA A 215 -43.08 -29.93 -19.27
CA ALA A 215 -43.69 -29.08 -18.24
C ALA A 215 -43.41 -27.58 -18.45
N ARG A 216 -42.31 -27.24 -19.13
CA ARG A 216 -41.89 -25.85 -19.38
C ARG A 216 -42.68 -25.19 -20.51
N GLU A 217 -43.02 -25.97 -21.53
CA GLU A 217 -43.86 -25.50 -22.65
C GLU A 217 -45.28 -25.13 -22.16
N GLN A 218 -45.80 -25.87 -21.17
CA GLN A 218 -47.12 -25.61 -20.59
C GLN A 218 -47.18 -24.33 -19.76
N ASN A 219 -46.06 -23.86 -19.20
CA ASN A 219 -46.01 -22.65 -18.37
C ASN A 219 -45.72 -21.36 -19.15
N ARG A 220 -45.39 -21.44 -20.46
CA ARG A 220 -45.03 -20.26 -21.26
C ARG A 220 -46.24 -19.49 -21.82
N ILE A 221 -47.45 -20.03 -21.68
CA ILE A 221 -48.66 -19.47 -22.31
C ILE A 221 -49.31 -18.35 -21.47
N THR A 222 -48.85 -18.08 -20.24
CA THR A 222 -49.56 -17.18 -19.30
C THR A 222 -48.74 -15.95 -18.91
N SER A 223 -48.46 -15.05 -19.86
CA SER A 223 -47.81 -13.75 -19.57
C SER A 223 -48.14 -12.70 -20.65
N SER A 224 -49.37 -12.17 -20.63
CA SER A 224 -49.70 -10.81 -21.10
C SER A 224 -49.20 -9.83 -20.01
N GLY A 225 -48.40 -8.79 -20.27
CA GLY A 225 -48.63 -7.69 -21.20
C GLY A 225 -48.82 -6.42 -20.36
N GLU A 226 -47.73 -5.89 -19.82
CA GLU A 226 -47.69 -4.58 -19.14
C GLU A 226 -46.83 -3.63 -19.98
N GLU A 227 -47.46 -2.53 -20.39
CA GLU A 227 -46.94 -1.53 -21.33
C GLU A 227 -46.00 -0.57 -20.58
N GLU A 228 -44.73 -0.53 -21.00
CA GLU A 228 -43.66 0.26 -20.39
C GLU A 228 -43.83 1.76 -20.77
N PRO A 229 -43.83 2.70 -19.81
CA PRO A 229 -44.05 4.11 -20.10
C PRO A 229 -42.93 4.70 -20.96
N ALA A 230 -43.32 5.47 -21.97
CA ALA A 230 -42.42 6.07 -22.95
C ALA A 230 -41.34 6.93 -22.28
N THR A 231 -40.09 6.48 -22.37
CA THR A 231 -38.90 7.20 -21.92
C THR A 231 -38.71 8.45 -22.79
N GLU A 232 -38.65 9.62 -22.17
CA GLU A 232 -38.33 10.88 -22.85
C GLU A 232 -36.98 10.79 -23.59
N PRO A 233 -36.86 11.40 -24.78
CA PRO A 233 -35.64 11.33 -25.58
C PRO A 233 -34.46 11.95 -24.83
N VAL A 234 -33.51 11.11 -24.43
CA VAL A 234 -32.24 11.53 -23.82
C VAL A 234 -31.53 12.44 -24.82
N THR A 235 -31.44 13.73 -24.48
CA THR A 235 -30.74 14.72 -25.30
C THR A 235 -29.25 14.43 -25.24
N THR A 236 -28.68 13.90 -26.32
CA THR A 236 -27.25 13.65 -26.42
C THR A 236 -26.49 14.99 -26.39
N PRO A 237 -25.54 15.19 -25.46
CA PRO A 237 -24.79 16.44 -25.38
C PRO A 237 -23.92 16.62 -26.63
N SER A 238 -23.88 17.85 -27.13
CA SER A 238 -22.98 18.22 -28.24
C SER A 238 -21.52 17.90 -27.87
N PRO A 239 -20.72 17.41 -28.83
CA PRO A 239 -19.28 17.20 -28.62
C PRO A 239 -18.60 18.55 -28.38
N LEU A 240 -17.72 18.62 -27.37
CA LEU A 240 -16.86 19.80 -27.15
C LEU A 240 -15.88 19.93 -28.32
N SER A 241 -15.51 21.15 -28.69
CA SER A 241 -14.36 21.38 -29.58
C SER A 241 -13.04 21.06 -28.87
N LEU A 242 -11.96 20.87 -29.64
CA LEU A 242 -10.64 20.60 -29.09
C LEU A 242 -10.12 21.75 -28.22
N ASP A 243 -10.43 23.00 -28.60
CA ASP A 243 -10.01 24.19 -27.85
C ASP A 243 -10.78 24.35 -26.54
N GLU A 244 -12.09 24.06 -26.53
CA GLU A 244 -12.88 24.01 -25.29
C GLU A 244 -12.38 22.91 -24.36
N LEU A 245 -12.04 21.74 -24.90
CA LEU A 245 -11.44 20.65 -24.12
C LEU A 245 -10.08 21.06 -23.55
N ARG A 246 -9.23 21.72 -24.34
CA ARG A 246 -7.93 22.23 -23.88
C ARG A 246 -8.11 23.23 -22.75
N ALA A 247 -9.00 24.23 -22.91
CA ALA A 247 -9.30 25.23 -21.89
C ALA A 247 -9.85 24.58 -20.62
N MET A 248 -10.74 23.60 -20.75
CA MET A 248 -11.27 22.83 -19.62
C MET A 248 -10.16 22.10 -18.86
N VAL A 249 -9.22 21.43 -19.55
CA VAL A 249 -8.10 20.73 -18.91
C VAL A 249 -7.13 21.71 -18.25
N ILE A 250 -6.75 22.80 -18.92
CA ILE A 250 -5.87 23.85 -18.39
C ILE A 250 -6.47 24.45 -17.11
N GLY A 251 -7.78 24.76 -17.10
CA GLY A 251 -8.46 25.31 -15.94
C GLY A 251 -8.48 24.40 -14.70
N GLN A 252 -8.13 23.11 -14.84
CA GLN A 252 -7.99 22.18 -13.72
C GLN A 252 -6.57 22.06 -13.16
N ILE A 253 -5.57 22.59 -13.87
CA ILE A 253 -4.17 22.61 -13.43
C ILE A 253 -3.95 23.84 -12.54
N PRO A 254 -3.42 23.70 -11.32
CA PRO A 254 -3.21 24.83 -10.42
C PRO A 254 -2.17 25.81 -11.00
N HIS A 255 -2.36 27.11 -10.78
CA HIS A 255 -1.39 28.16 -11.15
C HIS A 255 -0.02 27.96 -10.51
N ALA A 256 0.02 27.43 -9.29
CA ALA A 256 1.25 27.10 -8.59
C ALA A 256 1.25 25.62 -8.17
N GLY A 257 2.36 24.93 -8.44
CA GLY A 257 2.59 23.54 -8.06
C GLY A 257 2.16 22.52 -9.12
N GLU A 258 2.22 21.24 -8.73
CA GLU A 258 2.01 20.09 -9.62
C GLU A 258 0.66 19.41 -9.33
N ILE A 259 -0.07 19.02 -10.38
CA ILE A 259 -1.22 18.10 -10.28
C ILE A 259 -0.91 16.72 -10.87
N LYS A 260 -1.12 15.67 -10.08
CA LYS A 260 -1.01 14.29 -10.58
C LYS A 260 -2.04 14.05 -11.69
N GLN A 261 -1.64 13.39 -12.77
CA GLN A 261 -2.48 13.10 -13.94
C GLN A 261 -3.80 12.41 -13.58
N ALA A 262 -3.80 11.48 -12.62
CA ALA A 262 -5.04 10.81 -12.17
C ALA A 262 -6.01 11.81 -11.50
N THR A 263 -5.49 12.74 -10.71
CA THR A 263 -6.28 13.81 -10.09
C THR A 263 -6.81 14.78 -11.14
N LEU A 264 -5.99 15.15 -12.13
CA LEU A 264 -6.40 15.98 -13.27
C LEU A 264 -7.57 15.35 -14.03
N CYS A 265 -7.48 14.05 -14.35
CA CYS A 265 -8.56 13.31 -15.02
C CYS A 265 -9.88 13.33 -14.22
N ASN A 266 -9.80 13.17 -12.89
CA ASN A 266 -10.97 13.19 -12.02
C ASN A 266 -11.59 14.60 -11.92
N ARG A 267 -10.77 15.64 -11.92
CA ARG A 267 -11.24 17.04 -11.92
C ARG A 267 -11.99 17.39 -13.20
N VAL A 268 -11.43 17.05 -14.36
CA VAL A 268 -12.11 17.24 -15.66
C VAL A 268 -13.44 16.50 -15.73
N MET A 269 -13.49 15.27 -15.21
CA MET A 269 -14.74 14.50 -15.13
C MET A 269 -15.76 15.15 -14.20
N SER A 270 -15.31 15.80 -13.13
CA SER A 270 -16.20 16.46 -12.17
C SER A 270 -16.69 17.82 -12.66
N SER A 271 -15.99 18.47 -13.60
CA SER A 271 -16.40 19.73 -14.22
C SER A 271 -17.38 19.57 -15.38
N ASP A 272 -17.53 18.36 -15.94
CA ASP A 272 -18.52 18.09 -16.97
C ASP A 272 -19.90 17.78 -16.36
N ALA A 273 -20.94 18.46 -16.83
CA ALA A 273 -22.32 18.26 -16.36
C ALA A 273 -22.83 16.83 -16.54
N HIS A 274 -22.27 16.09 -17.50
CA HIS A 274 -22.62 14.70 -17.81
C HIS A 274 -21.63 13.68 -17.21
N ALA A 275 -20.70 14.13 -16.36
CA ALA A 275 -19.66 13.32 -15.74
C ALA A 275 -18.83 12.48 -16.74
N ARG A 276 -18.64 12.97 -17.96
CA ARG A 276 -17.82 12.29 -18.99
C ARG A 276 -16.36 12.32 -18.57
N SER A 277 -15.71 11.16 -18.64
CA SER A 277 -14.28 11.08 -18.36
C SER A 277 -13.45 11.78 -19.45
N LEU A 278 -12.27 12.31 -19.10
CA LEU A 278 -11.32 12.86 -20.08
C LEU A 278 -11.03 11.90 -21.26
N ARG A 279 -11.06 10.58 -21.03
CA ARG A 279 -10.88 9.59 -22.10
C ARG A 279 -12.02 9.57 -23.12
N VAL A 280 -13.25 9.85 -22.69
CA VAL A 280 -14.42 9.94 -23.57
C VAL A 280 -14.26 11.16 -24.48
N PHE A 281 -13.98 12.32 -23.89
CA PHE A 281 -13.70 13.54 -24.66
C PHE A 281 -12.60 13.36 -25.71
N LEU A 282 -11.45 12.80 -25.31
CA LEU A 282 -10.35 12.56 -26.25
C LEU A 282 -10.74 11.58 -27.37
N THR A 283 -11.57 10.58 -27.08
CA THR A 283 -12.04 9.65 -28.11
C THR A 283 -13.00 10.33 -29.09
N GLU A 284 -13.87 11.22 -28.59
CA GLU A 284 -14.76 12.06 -29.41
C GLU A 284 -13.98 13.01 -30.33
N GLN A 285 -12.81 13.49 -29.88
CA GLN A 285 -11.86 14.28 -30.70
C GLN A 285 -11.00 13.43 -31.67
N GLY A 286 -11.26 12.13 -31.80
CA GLY A 286 -10.55 11.25 -32.74
C GLY A 286 -9.26 10.64 -32.21
N TYR A 287 -8.88 10.83 -30.94
CA TYR A 287 -7.72 10.14 -30.39
C TYR A 287 -8.01 8.64 -30.17
N PRO A 288 -7.12 7.73 -30.61
CA PRO A 288 -7.38 6.30 -30.51
C PRO A 288 -7.31 5.80 -29.06
N LYS A 289 -8.20 4.87 -28.71
CA LYS A 289 -8.27 4.23 -27.38
C LYS A 289 -7.00 3.44 -26.99
N SER A 290 -6.08 3.19 -27.92
CA SER A 290 -4.79 2.56 -27.65
C SER A 290 -3.70 3.55 -27.22
N LYS A 291 -3.81 4.84 -27.58
CA LYS A 291 -2.77 5.83 -27.26
C LYS A 291 -2.81 6.20 -25.77
N PRO A 292 -1.69 6.11 -25.03
CA PRO A 292 -1.65 6.43 -23.61
C PRO A 292 -2.14 7.86 -23.34
N ILE A 293 -2.98 8.05 -22.32
CA ILE A 293 -3.58 9.36 -22.02
C ILE A 293 -2.53 10.44 -21.75
N GLY A 294 -1.39 10.06 -21.16
CA GLY A 294 -0.30 11.00 -20.92
C GLY A 294 0.33 11.54 -22.21
N LYS A 295 0.42 10.73 -23.27
CA LYS A 295 0.92 11.17 -24.58
C LYS A 295 -0.07 12.09 -25.30
N ILE A 296 -1.36 11.84 -25.12
CA ILE A 296 -2.40 12.71 -25.67
C ILE A 296 -2.40 14.06 -24.93
N LEU A 297 -2.24 14.06 -23.60
CA LEU A 297 -2.12 15.28 -22.82
C LEU A 297 -0.86 16.08 -23.16
N GLU A 298 0.25 15.42 -23.46
CA GLU A 298 1.48 16.09 -23.94
C GLU A 298 1.21 16.86 -25.23
N GLU A 299 0.44 16.29 -26.16
CA GLU A 299 0.05 16.95 -27.42
C GLU A 299 -1.03 18.02 -27.22
N LEU A 300 -2.01 17.77 -26.34
CA LEU A 300 -3.11 18.69 -26.09
C LEU A 300 -2.65 19.97 -25.38
N LEU A 301 -1.68 19.85 -24.47
CA LEU A 301 -1.19 20.90 -23.58
C LEU A 301 0.17 21.46 -24.01
N ASP A 302 0.63 21.15 -25.22
CA ASP A 302 1.89 21.65 -25.75
C ASP A 302 1.93 23.18 -25.69
N GLY A 303 3.04 23.73 -25.18
CA GLY A 303 3.21 25.17 -24.91
C GLY A 303 2.45 25.74 -23.71
N HIS A 304 1.49 25.02 -23.11
CA HIS A 304 0.67 25.51 -21.99
C HIS A 304 0.98 24.86 -20.64
N ALA A 305 1.42 23.60 -20.64
CA ALA A 305 1.80 22.89 -19.43
C ALA A 305 3.01 21.98 -19.69
N THR A 306 3.86 21.84 -18.68
CA THR A 306 4.93 20.84 -18.66
C THR A 306 4.52 19.64 -17.82
N PHE A 307 5.07 18.48 -18.14
CA PHE A 307 4.91 17.28 -17.34
C PHE A 307 6.20 16.93 -16.61
N THR A 308 6.08 16.52 -15.36
CA THR A 308 7.16 15.91 -14.56
C THR A 308 6.85 14.44 -14.36
N GLY A 309 7.85 13.56 -14.42
CA GLY A 309 7.60 12.12 -14.34
C GLY A 309 8.73 11.32 -13.73
N ASP A 310 8.57 10.91 -12.47
CA ASP A 310 9.38 9.89 -11.83
C ASP A 310 8.71 8.52 -11.95
N GLY A 311 9.07 7.78 -13.00
CA GLY A 311 8.57 6.44 -13.25
C GLY A 311 7.10 6.38 -13.65
N ASN A 312 6.25 5.80 -12.79
CA ASN A 312 4.83 5.54 -13.10
C ASN A 312 3.89 6.69 -12.73
N ALA A 313 4.36 7.69 -11.97
CA ALA A 313 3.57 8.86 -11.61
C ALA A 313 3.90 10.01 -12.57
N ARG A 314 2.87 10.64 -13.16
CA ARG A 314 2.99 11.82 -14.01
C ARG A 314 2.31 13.01 -13.35
N GLY A 315 3.03 14.10 -13.23
CA GLY A 315 2.60 15.41 -12.77
C GLY A 315 2.44 16.39 -13.93
N TRP A 316 1.62 17.41 -13.73
CA TRP A 316 1.41 18.51 -14.68
C TRP A 316 1.52 19.85 -13.96
N THR A 317 2.27 20.79 -14.54
CA THR A 317 2.48 22.14 -14.03
C THR A 317 2.26 23.13 -15.18
N LEU A 318 1.56 24.24 -14.95
CA LEU A 318 1.39 25.26 -15.98
C LEU A 318 2.74 25.87 -16.35
N VAL A 319 2.95 26.15 -17.64
CA VAL A 319 4.06 27.00 -18.07
C VAL A 319 3.67 28.41 -17.65
N GLU A 320 4.48 29.04 -16.81
CA GLU A 320 4.42 30.48 -16.64
C GLU A 320 4.78 31.07 -18.00
N THR A 321 3.77 31.39 -18.82
CA THR A 321 3.97 32.32 -19.92
C THR A 321 4.52 33.56 -19.26
N ALA A 322 5.80 33.85 -19.50
CA ALA A 322 6.44 35.08 -19.06
C ALA A 322 5.47 36.19 -19.45
N GLN A 323 4.75 36.72 -18.47
CA GLN A 323 3.98 37.92 -18.68
C GLN A 323 5.05 38.90 -19.15
N GLU A 324 4.95 39.34 -20.40
CA GLU A 324 5.64 40.52 -20.88
C GLU A 324 5.19 41.62 -19.92
N HIS A 325 5.95 41.80 -18.84
CA HIS A 325 5.87 42.99 -18.03
C HIS A 325 6.18 44.12 -19.01
N PRO A 326 5.25 45.06 -19.26
CA PRO A 326 5.58 46.22 -20.08
C PRO A 326 6.83 46.85 -19.47
N ALA A 327 7.86 47.00 -20.30
CA ALA A 327 9.17 47.46 -19.87
C ALA A 327 9.02 48.69 -18.95
N PRO A 328 9.63 48.70 -17.76
CA PRO A 328 9.69 49.93 -16.98
C PRO A 328 10.43 50.97 -17.82
N SER A 329 9.79 52.12 -18.03
CA SER A 329 10.33 53.27 -18.74
C SER A 329 11.75 53.57 -18.28
N GLU A 330 12.66 53.70 -19.26
CA GLU A 330 14.06 54.06 -19.11
C GLU A 330 14.25 55.19 -18.08
N GLN A 331 14.92 54.87 -16.97
CA GLN A 331 15.70 55.85 -16.24
C GLN A 331 17.18 55.51 -16.40
N ASP A 332 17.80 56.40 -17.17
CA ASP A 332 19.22 56.59 -17.38
C ASP A 332 19.99 56.58 -16.05
N ASN A 333 20.99 55.69 -15.94
CA ASN A 333 22.14 55.93 -15.09
C ASN A 333 23.34 55.15 -15.59
N THR A 334 24.35 55.93 -15.92
CA THR A 334 25.65 55.56 -16.45
C THR A 334 26.59 55.08 -15.33
N LYS A 335 27.44 54.11 -15.67
CA LYS A 335 28.69 53.67 -15.00
C LYS A 335 28.53 52.89 -13.68
N GLN A 336 29.09 51.67 -13.63
CA GLN A 336 30.35 51.41 -12.91
C GLN A 336 30.79 49.92 -12.98
N ASP A 337 32.04 49.75 -13.43
CA ASP A 337 33.09 48.74 -13.16
C ASP A 337 32.91 47.21 -13.35
N ASP A 338 33.98 46.69 -13.96
CA ASP A 338 34.35 45.32 -14.28
C ASP A 338 34.42 44.36 -13.08
N GLN A 339 33.79 43.19 -13.20
CA GLN A 339 34.23 41.95 -12.54
C GLN A 339 34.08 40.75 -13.50
N PRO A 340 35.11 39.90 -13.64
CA PRO A 340 35.01 38.70 -14.46
C PRO A 340 34.20 37.61 -13.74
N PRO A 341 33.47 36.75 -14.47
CA PRO A 341 32.67 35.69 -13.87
C PRO A 341 33.56 34.61 -13.24
N GLU A 342 33.21 34.26 -12.00
CA GLU A 342 33.78 33.13 -11.26
C GLU A 342 33.75 31.85 -12.10
N SER A 343 34.91 31.20 -12.17
CA SER A 343 35.09 29.92 -12.84
C SER A 343 34.25 28.84 -12.18
N ARG A 344 33.40 28.19 -12.98
CA ARG A 344 32.79 26.90 -12.64
C ARG A 344 33.90 25.93 -12.23
N THR A 345 33.83 25.42 -11.01
CA THR A 345 34.67 24.32 -10.53
C THR A 345 34.45 23.09 -11.41
N LEU A 346 35.44 22.81 -12.25
CA LEU A 346 35.60 21.52 -12.92
C LEU A 346 35.71 20.43 -11.85
N PHE A 347 34.80 19.46 -11.92
CA PHE A 347 34.88 18.24 -11.13
C PHE A 347 36.17 17.50 -11.50
N ASP A 348 37.14 17.50 -10.58
CA ASP A 348 38.39 16.78 -10.72
C ASP A 348 38.14 15.26 -10.60
N ILE A 349 38.23 14.56 -11.73
CA ILE A 349 38.05 13.10 -11.85
C ILE A 349 39.10 12.36 -11.01
N ASP A 350 40.27 12.97 -10.81
CA ASP A 350 41.40 12.40 -10.07
C ASP A 350 41.10 12.31 -8.55
N SER A 351 40.27 13.22 -8.05
CA SER A 351 39.80 13.24 -6.67
C SER A 351 38.76 12.15 -6.38
N LEU A 352 37.95 11.75 -7.37
CA LEU A 352 36.96 10.68 -7.22
C LEU A 352 37.61 9.29 -7.13
N GLY A 353 38.66 9.07 -7.93
CA GLY A 353 39.46 7.84 -7.88
C GLY A 353 40.14 7.63 -6.53
N LYS A 354 40.67 8.71 -5.91
CA LYS A 354 41.33 8.67 -4.60
C LYS A 354 40.36 8.35 -3.45
N VAL A 355 39.09 8.80 -3.54
CA VAL A 355 38.05 8.49 -2.54
C VAL A 355 37.59 7.02 -2.63
N LEU A 356 37.54 6.45 -3.84
CA LEU A 356 37.18 5.05 -4.06
C LEU A 356 38.25 4.07 -3.58
N VAL A 357 39.54 4.39 -3.75
CA VAL A 357 40.64 3.50 -3.33
C VAL A 357 40.87 3.54 -1.81
N ARG A 358 40.69 4.68 -1.13
CA ARG A 358 40.91 4.79 0.32
C ARG A 358 39.89 4.04 1.18
N ARG A 359 38.67 3.80 0.70
CA ARG A 359 37.61 3.13 1.49
C ARG A 359 37.56 1.60 1.36
N VAL A 360 38.37 0.99 0.49
CA VAL A 360 38.36 -0.48 0.28
C VAL A 360 39.48 -1.22 1.03
N ARG A 361 40.41 -0.53 1.71
CA ARG A 361 41.34 -1.18 2.67
C ARG A 361 40.64 -1.47 4.00
N PHE A 362 39.83 -2.52 4.04
CA PHE A 362 39.50 -3.20 5.29
C PHE A 362 40.59 -4.23 5.62
N ARG A 363 41.09 -4.13 6.86
CA ARG A 363 42.04 -5.01 7.58
C ARG A 363 42.36 -6.36 6.91
N ASN A 364 43.62 -6.53 6.53
CA ASN A 364 44.38 -7.79 6.38
C ASN A 364 43.55 -9.09 6.32
N LYS A 365 42.93 -9.36 5.18
CA LYS A 365 42.64 -10.72 4.67
C LYS A 365 42.29 -10.64 3.19
N ILE A 366 43.14 -11.20 2.35
CA ILE A 366 42.83 -11.45 0.93
C ILE A 366 41.80 -12.58 0.94
N LEU A 367 40.53 -12.28 0.63
CA LEU A 367 39.51 -13.30 0.38
C LEU A 367 39.49 -13.62 -1.12
N PRO A 368 39.55 -14.91 -1.52
CA PRO A 368 39.50 -15.28 -2.92
C PRO A 368 38.11 -14.96 -3.51
N LEU A 369 38.10 -14.44 -4.74
CA LEU A 369 36.90 -14.20 -5.54
C LEU A 369 36.11 -15.50 -5.70
N SER A 370 35.00 -15.61 -4.97
CA SER A 370 33.99 -16.66 -5.20
C SER A 370 32.75 -16.08 -5.91
N LYS A 371 32.11 -16.94 -6.69
CA LYS A 371 31.23 -16.69 -7.84
C LYS A 371 29.86 -16.05 -7.54
N ASN A 372 29.77 -14.95 -6.79
CA ASN A 372 28.50 -14.27 -6.54
C ASN A 372 28.53 -12.75 -6.82
N LEU A 373 28.69 -12.40 -8.11
CA LEU A 373 28.71 -11.02 -8.62
C LEU A 373 27.37 -10.25 -8.50
N LYS A 374 26.24 -10.92 -8.24
CA LYS A 374 24.93 -10.25 -8.14
C LYS A 374 24.76 -9.41 -6.87
N GLY A 375 25.41 -9.78 -5.77
CA GLY A 375 25.32 -9.03 -4.50
C GLY A 375 26.16 -7.76 -4.49
N GLN A 376 27.38 -7.83 -5.04
CA GLN A 376 28.34 -6.71 -5.03
C GLN A 376 27.88 -5.52 -5.89
N THR A 377 27.23 -5.77 -7.02
CA THR A 377 26.70 -4.70 -7.90
C THR A 377 25.60 -3.86 -7.24
N THR A 378 24.86 -4.41 -6.28
CA THR A 378 23.78 -3.67 -5.57
C THR A 378 24.38 -2.74 -4.52
N LEU A 379 25.38 -3.20 -3.77
CA LEU A 379 26.11 -2.40 -2.78
C LEU A 379 26.91 -1.27 -3.42
N GLN A 380 27.56 -1.54 -4.56
CA GLN A 380 28.28 -0.52 -5.34
C GLN A 380 27.32 0.55 -5.88
N LYS A 381 26.13 0.16 -6.39
CA LYS A 381 25.10 1.11 -6.84
C LYS A 381 24.55 1.98 -5.72
N LEU A 382 24.34 1.42 -4.53
CA LEU A 382 23.87 2.17 -3.36
C LEU A 382 24.94 3.16 -2.89
N SER A 383 26.18 2.71 -2.73
CA SER A 383 27.28 3.58 -2.30
C SER A 383 27.53 4.74 -3.28
N LEU A 384 27.45 4.51 -4.60
CA LEU A 384 27.64 5.59 -5.58
C LEU A 384 26.47 6.58 -5.56
N LYS A 385 25.23 6.09 -5.42
CA LYS A 385 24.03 6.93 -5.36
C LYS A 385 24.04 7.88 -4.15
N TYR A 386 24.61 7.44 -3.03
CA TYR A 386 24.81 8.31 -1.85
C TYR A 386 25.90 9.36 -2.05
N SER A 387 26.89 9.10 -2.90
CA SER A 387 28.00 10.05 -3.15
C SER A 387 27.68 11.13 -4.17
N ILE A 388 26.70 10.91 -5.05
CA ILE A 388 26.45 11.71 -6.26
C ILE A 388 25.34 12.77 -6.06
N GLY A 389 24.69 12.81 -4.90
CA GLY A 389 23.51 13.66 -4.66
C GLY A 389 22.23 13.07 -5.28
N GLN A 390 21.06 13.47 -4.77
CA GLN A 390 19.79 12.79 -5.07
C GLN A 390 19.26 13.02 -6.51
N ASP A 391 19.82 13.99 -7.25
CA ASP A 391 19.21 14.49 -8.49
C ASP A 391 19.85 13.94 -9.78
N ALA A 392 20.96 13.20 -9.70
CA ALA A 392 21.61 12.63 -10.89
C ALA A 392 21.42 11.11 -10.99
N SER A 393 20.90 10.65 -12.12
CA SER A 393 20.83 9.22 -12.40
C SER A 393 22.24 8.63 -12.64
N LEU A 394 22.48 7.40 -12.18
CA LEU A 394 23.75 6.69 -12.45
C LEU A 394 24.11 6.64 -13.95
N LYS A 395 23.10 6.63 -14.85
CA LYS A 395 23.31 6.68 -16.29
C LYS A 395 23.74 8.05 -16.81
N SER A 396 23.21 9.14 -16.25
CA SER A 396 23.62 10.50 -16.64
C SER A 396 25.05 10.79 -16.20
N VAL A 397 25.46 10.25 -15.05
CA VAL A 397 26.87 10.34 -14.58
C VAL A 397 27.80 9.53 -15.48
N ALA A 398 27.47 8.28 -15.79
CA ALA A 398 28.28 7.47 -16.71
C ALA A 398 28.44 8.15 -18.08
N HIS A 399 27.36 8.75 -18.60
CA HIS A 399 27.43 9.53 -19.83
C HIS A 399 28.26 10.80 -19.71
N ALA A 400 28.18 11.52 -18.59
CA ALA A 400 29.04 12.68 -18.33
C ALA A 400 30.52 12.30 -18.24
N CYS A 401 30.83 11.06 -17.82
CA CYS A 401 32.18 10.50 -17.84
C CYS A 401 32.61 9.94 -19.21
N GLY A 402 31.88 10.21 -20.30
CA GLY A 402 32.27 9.84 -21.66
C GLY A 402 31.77 8.47 -22.15
N TYR A 403 31.00 7.72 -21.34
CA TYR A 403 30.48 6.43 -21.76
C TYR A 403 29.23 6.56 -22.66
N PRO A 404 29.09 5.73 -23.72
CA PRO A 404 27.90 5.76 -24.58
C PRO A 404 26.59 5.51 -23.82
N LYS A 405 25.51 6.22 -24.15
CA LYS A 405 24.17 6.03 -23.53
C LYS A 405 23.63 4.60 -23.67
N SER A 406 24.10 3.86 -24.68
CA SER A 406 23.73 2.48 -24.96
C SER A 406 24.42 1.45 -24.04
N TRP A 407 25.45 1.85 -23.29
CA TRP A 407 26.16 0.95 -22.40
C TRP A 407 25.35 0.69 -21.13
N SER A 408 25.36 -0.57 -20.70
CA SER A 408 24.85 -0.92 -19.38
C SER A 408 25.85 -0.44 -18.32
N LEU A 409 25.34 -0.05 -17.13
CA LEU A 409 26.22 0.36 -16.02
C LEU A 409 27.26 -0.70 -15.68
N GLN A 410 26.91 -1.98 -15.80
CA GLN A 410 27.84 -3.08 -15.56
C GLN A 410 28.99 -3.11 -16.58
N ARG A 411 28.72 -2.72 -17.83
CA ARG A 411 29.75 -2.57 -18.85
C ARG A 411 30.67 -1.39 -18.55
N CYS A 412 30.12 -0.25 -18.14
CA CYS A 412 30.91 0.91 -17.71
C CYS A 412 31.82 0.56 -16.52
N PHE A 413 31.32 -0.19 -15.53
CA PHE A 413 32.14 -0.61 -14.38
C PHE A 413 33.24 -1.60 -14.76
N ASN A 414 32.98 -2.53 -15.67
CA ASN A 414 33.99 -3.49 -16.11
C ASN A 414 35.10 -2.81 -16.92
N ASP A 415 34.76 -1.79 -17.70
CA ASP A 415 35.70 -0.99 -18.48
C ASP A 415 36.61 -0.17 -17.56
N ALA A 416 36.01 0.60 -16.64
CA ALA A 416 36.76 1.39 -15.64
C ALA A 416 37.63 0.54 -14.70
N ALA A 417 37.29 -0.75 -14.49
CA ALA A 417 38.08 -1.67 -13.68
C ALA A 417 39.30 -2.25 -14.44
N GLY A 418 39.31 -2.19 -15.77
CA GLY A 418 40.41 -2.65 -16.61
C GLY A 418 41.66 -1.77 -16.50
N ASP A 419 41.48 -0.47 -16.25
CA ASP A 419 42.56 0.53 -16.27
C ASP A 419 43.37 0.66 -14.96
N VAL A 420 42.99 -0.06 -13.90
CA VAL A 420 43.57 0.15 -12.55
C VAL A 420 44.84 -0.68 -12.28
N PHE A 421 45.41 -1.38 -13.27
CA PHE A 421 46.53 -2.31 -13.05
C PHE A 421 47.94 -1.83 -13.41
N GLU A 422 48.15 -0.57 -13.81
CA GLU A 422 49.50 -0.02 -14.00
C GLU A 422 49.68 1.33 -13.30
N LEU A 423 50.03 1.33 -12.01
CA LEU A 423 50.86 2.39 -11.42
C LEU A 423 51.77 1.83 -10.31
N SER A 424 53.08 1.86 -10.57
CA SER A 424 54.20 1.55 -9.68
C SER A 424 54.46 2.72 -8.68
N PRO A 425 55.20 2.52 -7.56
CA PRO A 425 55.14 3.39 -6.39
C PRO A 425 56.25 4.45 -6.38
N LEU A 426 55.96 5.67 -5.90
CA LEU A 426 56.98 6.65 -5.51
C LEU A 426 56.41 7.72 -4.54
N VAL A 427 57.15 7.93 -3.44
CA VAL A 427 57.25 9.12 -2.55
C VAL A 427 56.03 9.42 -1.65
N SER A 428 56.02 9.20 -0.33
CA SER A 428 56.81 9.70 0.82
C SER A 428 56.53 11.16 1.26
N ASP A 429 56.27 11.29 2.56
CA ASP A 429 56.32 12.48 3.43
C ASP A 429 55.31 13.62 3.26
N PHE A 430 54.44 13.77 4.27
CA PHE A 430 54.16 15.08 4.90
C PHE A 430 53.56 14.86 6.30
N GLN A 431 54.33 15.17 7.34
CA GLN A 431 53.86 15.46 8.69
C GLN A 431 53.71 16.98 8.83
N VAL A 432 52.57 17.49 9.32
CA VAL A 432 52.50 18.69 10.18
C VAL A 432 51.33 18.56 11.17
N SER A 433 51.55 19.20 12.31
CA SER A 433 51.02 19.11 13.67
C SER A 433 49.61 19.65 13.98
N LYS A 434 48.99 18.97 14.95
CA LYS A 434 48.17 19.41 16.12
C LYS A 434 47.59 20.85 16.22
N VAL A 435 46.29 20.86 16.58
CA VAL A 435 45.61 21.57 17.71
C VAL A 435 45.59 23.12 17.58
N GLU A 436 44.47 23.82 17.40
CA GLU A 436 43.25 23.98 18.22
C GLU A 436 42.11 24.56 17.35
N SER A 437 40.84 24.24 17.65
CA SER A 437 39.61 25.06 17.34
C SER A 437 38.30 24.24 17.19
N LYS A 438 38.25 22.97 17.61
CA LYS A 438 36.99 22.19 17.56
C LYS A 438 35.96 22.58 18.64
N ALA A 439 36.39 23.06 19.81
CA ALA A 439 35.47 23.39 20.90
C ALA A 439 34.68 24.69 20.65
N LEU A 440 35.29 25.68 19.99
CA LEU A 440 34.64 26.97 19.74
C LEU A 440 33.65 26.94 18.56
N LEU A 441 33.84 26.02 17.61
CA LEU A 441 32.93 25.84 16.47
C LEU A 441 31.65 25.10 16.86
N VAL A 442 31.74 24.11 17.75
CA VAL A 442 30.58 23.33 18.22
C VAL A 442 29.64 24.19 19.08
N GLN A 443 30.19 25.12 19.87
CA GLN A 443 29.37 26.02 20.70
C GLN A 443 28.62 27.08 19.87
N LYS A 444 29.19 27.56 18.76
CA LYS A 444 28.51 28.49 17.85
C LYS A 444 27.51 27.81 16.92
N PHE A 445 27.72 26.53 16.58
CA PHE A 445 26.80 25.77 15.73
C PHE A 445 25.52 25.36 16.48
N ASN A 446 25.60 25.08 17.79
CA ASN A 446 24.45 24.63 18.58
C ASN A 446 23.48 25.77 18.99
N ASN A 447 23.91 27.03 18.95
CA ASN A 447 23.07 28.17 19.33
C ASN A 447 22.28 28.80 18.18
N ALA A 448 22.43 28.32 16.94
CA ALA A 448 21.93 29.00 15.74
C ALA A 448 20.84 28.26 14.93
N GLN A 449 20.29 27.14 15.40
CA GLN A 449 19.17 26.49 14.70
C GLN A 449 17.95 26.25 15.59
N ALA A 450 16.91 27.03 15.32
CA ALA A 450 15.54 26.75 15.70
C ALA A 450 15.06 25.44 15.04
N ARG A 451 14.64 24.48 15.89
CA ARG A 451 13.88 23.24 15.62
C ARG A 451 14.47 22.29 14.55
N PRO A 452 14.89 21.06 14.91
CA PRO A 452 15.21 20.05 13.91
C PRO A 452 13.95 19.66 13.12
N ARG A 453 14.04 19.65 11.78
CA ARG A 453 12.94 19.27 10.87
C ARG A 453 12.68 17.76 10.77
N PHE A 454 13.42 16.92 11.50
CA PHE A 454 13.35 15.45 11.39
C PHE A 454 13.56 14.77 12.76
N PRO A 455 12.99 13.56 12.99
CA PRO A 455 13.17 12.85 14.24
C PRO A 455 14.61 12.32 14.39
N PRO A 456 15.16 12.28 15.61
CA PRO A 456 16.47 11.69 15.86
C PRO A 456 16.45 10.20 15.53
N THR A 457 17.54 9.71 14.94
CA THR A 457 17.79 8.28 14.75
C THR A 457 17.87 7.56 16.10
N PRO A 458 17.66 6.23 16.17
CA PRO A 458 17.83 5.48 17.43
C PRO A 458 19.20 5.66 18.09
N LEU A 459 20.24 5.91 17.29
CA LEU A 459 21.60 6.17 17.78
C LEU A 459 21.74 7.58 18.37
N GLU A 460 21.17 8.59 17.70
CA GLU A 460 21.11 9.96 18.22
C GLU A 460 20.23 10.04 19.48
N PHE A 461 19.18 9.22 19.55
CA PHE A 461 18.31 9.12 20.72
C PHE A 461 19.00 8.43 21.90
N ALA A 462 19.74 7.34 21.66
CA ALA A 462 20.56 6.70 22.67
C ALA A 462 21.67 7.63 23.19
N ALA A 463 22.32 8.39 22.29
CA ALA A 463 23.31 9.40 22.66
C ALA A 463 22.69 10.55 23.46
N LEU A 464 21.47 10.96 23.13
CA LEU A 464 20.71 11.95 23.90
C LEU A 464 20.47 11.45 25.33
N ILE A 465 19.91 10.24 25.52
CA ILE A 465 19.70 9.66 26.85
C ILE A 465 21.02 9.61 27.65
N LYS A 466 22.09 9.14 27.01
CA LYS A 466 23.42 9.05 27.63
C LYS A 466 24.01 10.41 28.02
N SER A 467 23.62 11.49 27.34
CA SER A 467 24.04 12.85 27.71
C SER A 467 23.35 13.38 28.97
N TYR A 468 22.20 12.81 29.36
CA TYR A 468 21.51 13.13 30.62
C TYR A 468 22.04 12.32 31.81
N GLU A 469 22.70 11.17 31.60
CA GLU A 469 23.40 10.42 32.66
C GLU A 469 24.53 11.24 33.34
N ALA A 470 25.03 12.28 32.66
CA ALA A 470 26.10 13.14 33.15
C ALA A 470 25.62 14.38 33.92
N ILE A 471 24.31 14.59 34.06
CA ILE A 471 23.73 15.78 34.70
C ILE A 471 23.21 15.40 36.09
N PRO A 472 23.77 15.95 37.19
CA PRO A 472 23.27 15.65 38.53
C PRO A 472 21.88 16.25 38.74
N GLN A 473 20.93 15.42 39.17
CA GLN A 473 19.56 15.72 39.66
C GLN A 473 19.01 17.15 39.40
N ASP A 474 19.00 17.59 38.14
CA ASP A 474 18.36 18.85 37.74
C ASP A 474 16.93 18.54 37.26
N PRO A 475 15.89 18.95 38.01
CA PRO A 475 14.50 18.71 37.63
C PRO A 475 14.16 19.28 36.25
N VAL A 476 14.82 20.37 35.83
CA VAL A 476 14.60 21.02 34.54
C VAL A 476 15.13 20.16 33.39
N ALA A 477 16.26 19.46 33.61
CA ALA A 477 16.83 18.54 32.64
C ALA A 477 15.91 17.31 32.45
N TRP A 478 15.31 16.82 33.54
CA TRP A 478 14.36 15.70 33.49
C TRP A 478 13.05 16.06 32.80
N ASP A 479 12.50 17.24 33.05
CA ASP A 479 11.31 17.74 32.34
C ASP A 479 11.59 17.92 30.83
N ASP A 480 12.79 18.37 30.45
CA ASP A 480 13.19 18.44 29.04
C ASP A 480 13.31 17.06 28.38
N LEU A 481 13.90 16.09 29.07
CA LEU A 481 14.01 14.71 28.60
C LEU A 481 12.61 14.08 28.41
N HIS A 482 11.73 14.26 29.39
CA HIS A 482 10.35 13.77 29.34
C HIS A 482 9.58 14.39 28.16
N ARG A 483 9.70 15.72 27.95
CA ARG A 483 9.10 16.41 26.82
C ARG A 483 9.59 15.85 25.47
N ARG A 484 10.90 15.62 25.33
CA ARG A 484 11.49 15.07 24.09
C ARG A 484 11.10 13.61 23.84
N LEU A 485 10.91 12.82 24.90
CA LEU A 485 10.35 11.47 24.83
C LEU A 485 8.91 11.49 24.30
N VAL A 486 8.07 12.39 24.80
CA VAL A 486 6.69 12.58 24.32
C VAL A 486 6.69 13.00 22.84
N GLU A 487 7.53 13.96 22.45
CA GLU A 487 7.65 14.40 21.04
C GLU A 487 8.10 13.26 20.11
N PHE A 488 9.07 12.44 20.53
CA PHE A 488 9.50 11.25 19.79
C PHE A 488 8.35 10.23 19.65
N LEU A 489 7.53 10.10 20.68
CA LEU A 489 6.36 9.23 20.70
C LEU A 489 5.18 9.80 19.92
N GLU A 490 5.14 11.06 19.52
CA GLU A 490 4.06 11.65 18.70
C GLU A 490 4.36 11.58 17.18
N TYR A 491 5.59 11.24 16.78
CA TYR A 491 5.96 11.15 15.37
C TYR A 491 5.24 10.00 14.60
N PRO A 492 4.61 10.26 13.44
CA PRO A 492 3.93 9.22 12.68
C PRO A 492 4.94 8.38 11.87
N SER A 493 4.85 7.06 12.03
CA SER A 493 5.43 6.00 11.19
C SER A 493 6.94 5.68 11.33
N ASN A 494 7.27 4.93 12.39
CA ASN A 494 8.27 3.86 12.30
C ASN A 494 7.75 2.64 13.09
N ALA A 495 7.96 1.43 12.57
CA ALA A 495 7.58 0.18 13.23
C ALA A 495 8.17 0.06 14.65
N ILE A 496 9.34 0.67 14.86
CA ILE A 496 9.98 0.82 16.18
C ILE A 496 9.11 1.67 17.11
N CYS A 497 8.70 2.86 16.69
CA CYS A 497 7.86 3.78 17.49
C CYS A 497 6.48 3.17 17.80
N ASN A 498 5.88 2.41 16.88
CA ASN A 498 4.61 1.73 17.11
C ASN A 498 4.71 0.58 18.13
N GLY A 499 5.84 -0.15 18.12
CA GLY A 499 6.13 -1.16 19.15
C GLY A 499 6.28 -0.54 20.54
N PHE A 500 6.95 0.60 20.64
CA PHE A 500 7.11 1.36 21.89
C PHE A 500 5.80 1.97 22.39
N ARG A 501 4.98 2.58 21.50
CA ARG A 501 3.67 3.13 21.86
C ARG A 501 2.72 2.10 22.46
N GLY A 502 2.63 0.93 21.85
CA GLY A 502 1.75 -0.14 22.32
C GLY A 502 2.16 -0.68 23.70
N VAL A 503 3.44 -0.55 24.05
CA VAL A 503 3.98 -0.98 25.33
C VAL A 503 3.76 0.07 26.41
N LEU A 504 4.07 1.34 26.12
CA LEU A 504 3.92 2.44 27.09
C LEU A 504 2.45 2.74 27.40
N ALA A 505 1.53 2.55 26.45
CA ALA A 505 0.09 2.70 26.68
C ALA A 505 -0.48 1.74 27.75
N HIS A 506 0.26 0.69 28.12
CA HIS A 506 -0.13 -0.25 29.18
C HIS A 506 0.57 0.03 30.52
N THR A 507 1.47 1.01 30.60
CA THR A 507 2.28 1.30 31.79
C THR A 507 1.76 2.47 32.63
N PHE A 508 0.85 3.26 32.06
CA PHE A 508 0.28 4.44 32.71
C PHE A 508 -1.23 4.29 32.89
N GLU A 509 -1.70 4.41 34.14
CA GLU A 509 -3.12 4.67 34.42
C GLU A 509 -3.34 6.18 34.49
N ARG A 510 -4.57 6.64 34.24
CA ARG A 510 -4.92 8.04 34.49
C ARG A 510 -5.38 8.16 35.94
N ASP A 511 -4.80 9.08 36.69
CA ASP A 511 -5.30 9.44 38.02
C ASP A 511 -6.71 10.05 37.93
N ALA A 512 -7.28 10.38 39.09
CA ALA A 512 -8.59 11.01 39.18
C ALA A 512 -8.68 12.36 38.44
N ALA A 513 -7.55 13.00 38.13
CA ALA A 513 -7.46 14.24 37.35
C ALA A 513 -7.19 13.98 35.85
N GLY A 514 -7.09 12.73 35.43
CA GLY A 514 -6.81 12.35 34.04
C GLY A 514 -5.33 12.37 33.68
N LYS A 515 -4.42 12.56 34.63
CA LYS A 515 -2.97 12.63 34.40
C LYS A 515 -2.36 11.22 34.43
N PRO A 516 -1.51 10.85 33.46
CA PRO A 516 -0.88 9.53 33.45
C PRO A 516 0.08 9.35 34.65
N VAL A 517 -0.09 8.27 35.41
CA VAL A 517 0.72 7.85 36.58
C VAL A 517 1.31 6.46 36.32
N LEU A 518 2.59 6.29 36.64
CA LEU A 518 3.36 5.06 36.42
C LEU A 518 3.02 4.02 37.50
N LEU A 519 2.72 2.78 37.11
CA LEU A 519 2.49 1.67 38.06
C LEU A 519 3.84 1.06 38.50
N SER A 520 4.35 1.45 39.67
CA SER A 520 5.69 1.09 40.18
C SER A 520 5.95 -0.43 40.26
N SER A 521 4.95 -1.23 40.67
CA SER A 521 5.10 -2.69 40.82
C SER A 521 5.12 -3.50 39.50
N SER A 522 5.18 -2.84 38.33
CA SER A 522 5.04 -3.50 37.02
C SER A 522 6.18 -3.24 36.05
N ALA A 523 7.06 -2.27 36.34
CA ALA A 523 8.04 -1.77 35.38
C ALA A 523 9.08 -2.83 35.00
N GLU A 524 9.61 -3.57 35.97
CA GLU A 524 10.65 -4.58 35.73
C GLU A 524 10.12 -5.83 35.01
N GLY A 525 8.93 -6.32 35.41
CA GLY A 525 8.26 -7.44 34.74
C GLY A 525 7.78 -7.10 33.32
N LEU A 526 7.44 -5.84 33.07
CA LEU A 526 7.12 -5.35 31.73
C LEU A 526 8.39 -5.18 30.88
N PHE A 527 9.45 -4.59 31.45
CA PHE A 527 10.76 -4.45 30.83
C PHE A 527 11.29 -5.80 30.32
N HIS A 528 11.22 -6.83 31.17
CA HIS A 528 11.63 -8.18 30.81
C HIS A 528 10.81 -8.79 29.66
N ARG A 529 9.49 -8.51 29.59
CA ARG A 529 8.62 -8.98 28.49
C ARG A 529 8.92 -8.27 27.17
N ILE A 530 9.17 -6.96 27.21
CA ILE A 530 9.56 -6.17 26.03
C ILE A 530 10.91 -6.66 25.52
N GLN A 531 11.91 -6.75 26.40
CA GLN A 531 13.25 -7.20 26.06
C GLN A 531 13.20 -8.58 25.41
N LYS A 532 12.49 -9.55 26.01
CA LYS A 532 12.34 -10.90 25.45
C LYS A 532 11.72 -10.90 24.04
N LYS A 533 10.63 -10.13 23.84
CA LYS A 533 9.94 -10.04 22.54
C LYS A 533 10.81 -9.36 21.48
N TYR A 534 11.54 -8.32 21.86
CA TYR A 534 12.39 -7.57 20.95
C TYR A 534 13.66 -8.33 20.59
N THR A 535 14.33 -8.98 21.55
CA THR A 535 15.48 -9.86 21.29
C THR A 535 15.11 -11.03 20.37
N SER A 536 13.93 -11.64 20.54
CA SER A 536 13.41 -12.65 19.61
C SER A 536 13.20 -12.07 18.20
N THR A 537 12.59 -10.89 18.08
CA THR A 537 12.37 -10.24 16.78
C THR A 537 13.69 -9.83 16.10
N VAL A 538 14.68 -9.38 16.87
CA VAL A 538 16.01 -9.00 16.39
C VAL A 538 16.83 -10.21 15.96
N ASN A 539 16.65 -11.36 16.60
CA ASN A 539 17.29 -12.62 16.21
C ASN A 539 16.62 -13.26 14.99
N GLU A 540 15.31 -13.10 14.82
CA GLU A 540 14.55 -13.61 13.67
C GLU A 540 14.74 -12.78 12.40
N ARG A 541 15.04 -11.48 12.54
CA ARG A 541 15.28 -10.57 11.41
C ARG A 541 16.77 -10.40 11.17
N GLN A 542 17.18 -10.34 9.91
CA GLN A 542 18.58 -10.15 9.51
C GLN A 542 19.04 -8.68 9.70
N TYR A 543 19.02 -8.17 10.93
CA TYR A 543 19.64 -6.89 11.25
C TYR A 543 21.18 -7.02 11.21
N ASP A 544 21.87 -5.95 10.86
CA ASP A 544 23.33 -5.89 10.98
C ASP A 544 23.78 -5.84 12.45
N GLU A 545 25.05 -6.18 12.70
CA GLU A 545 25.61 -6.26 14.05
C GLU A 545 25.65 -4.92 14.78
N ALA A 546 25.73 -3.80 14.06
CA ALA A 546 25.70 -2.46 14.67
C ALA A 546 24.31 -2.16 15.25
N THR A 547 23.25 -2.47 14.49
CA THR A 547 21.86 -2.32 14.93
C THR A 547 21.55 -3.23 16.12
N LYS A 548 22.04 -4.48 16.10
CA LYS A 548 21.91 -5.41 17.24
C LYS A 548 22.61 -4.88 18.49
N ALA A 549 23.81 -4.32 18.33
CA ALA A 549 24.57 -3.73 19.43
C ALA A 549 23.84 -2.52 20.04
N SER A 550 23.32 -1.61 19.22
CA SER A 550 22.57 -0.44 19.70
C SER A 550 21.28 -0.82 20.43
N ILE A 551 20.55 -1.83 19.96
CA ILE A 551 19.35 -2.33 20.66
C ILE A 551 19.73 -2.96 22.01
N THR A 552 20.84 -3.68 22.07
CA THR A 552 21.34 -4.30 23.30
C THR A 552 21.78 -3.23 24.32
N GLU A 553 22.53 -2.22 23.88
CA GLU A 553 22.94 -1.09 24.72
C GLU A 553 21.73 -0.32 25.27
N PHE A 554 20.72 -0.06 24.42
CA PHE A 554 19.48 0.59 24.83
C PHE A 554 18.77 -0.14 25.97
N PHE A 555 18.60 -1.46 25.87
CA PHE A 555 17.99 -2.24 26.96
C PHE A 555 18.87 -2.27 28.21
N SER A 556 20.20 -2.30 28.06
CA SER A 556 21.11 -2.21 29.21
C SER A 556 20.95 -0.90 29.98
N VAL A 557 20.92 0.24 29.28
CA VAL A 557 20.75 1.57 29.87
C VAL A 557 19.38 1.69 30.52
N THR A 558 18.32 1.27 29.83
CA THR A 558 16.95 1.35 30.34
C THR A 558 16.77 0.49 31.61
N ARG A 559 17.42 -0.68 31.69
CA ARG A 559 17.41 -1.49 32.92
C ARG A 559 18.11 -0.79 34.07
N GLY A 560 19.24 -0.12 33.82
CA GLY A 560 19.96 0.64 34.84
C GLY A 560 19.11 1.78 35.43
N LEU A 561 18.39 2.51 34.58
CA LEU A 561 17.48 3.57 35.01
C LEU A 561 16.31 3.04 35.86
N LEU A 562 15.72 1.91 35.46
CA LEU A 562 14.61 1.31 36.21
C LEU A 562 15.04 0.67 37.55
N ALA A 563 16.29 0.23 37.66
CA ALA A 563 16.83 -0.30 38.91
C ALA A 563 17.17 0.82 39.92
N PHE A 564 17.51 2.01 39.42
CA PHE A 564 17.83 3.17 40.25
C PHE A 564 16.60 3.71 41.01
N ASP A 565 15.44 3.75 40.37
CA ASP A 565 14.16 4.15 41.01
C ASP A 565 13.70 3.16 42.11
N ALA A 566 14.12 1.89 42.05
CA ALA A 566 13.72 0.88 43.01
C ALA A 566 14.58 0.86 44.30
N GLU A 567 15.72 1.55 44.32
CA GLU A 567 16.57 1.72 45.51
C GLU A 567 16.27 3.03 46.28
N GLU A 568 15.51 3.96 45.69
CA GLU A 568 15.08 5.23 46.34
C GLU A 568 13.64 5.20 46.93
N GLU A 569 12.87 4.11 46.73
CA GLU A 569 11.65 3.77 47.50
C GLU A 569 11.97 2.89 48.72
#